data_AF-A0A3D3JLK4-F1
#
_entry.id   AF-A0A3D3JLK4-F1
#
_cell.length_a   1.000
_cell.length_b   1.000
_cell.length_c   1.000
_cell.angle_alpha   90.00
_cell.angle_beta   90.00
_cell.angle_gamma   90.00
#
_symmetry.space_group_name_H-M   'P 1'
#
loop_
_entity.id
_entity.type
_entity.pdbx_description
1 polymer ?
#
loop_
_entity_poly.entity_id
_entity_poly.type
_entity_poly.pdbx_seq_one_letter_code
_entity_poly.pdbx_strand_id
1 'polypeptide(L)'
;AVKWYRKAAEQGNATAQSNLGVMYENGEGVPKDDVVAYAWYSAAAASGHDNGCENRDDIKRRLTLSQLEKGQVMAREIFERIEKR
;
A
#
# COMPACT_ATOMS: atom_id res chain seq x y z
N ALA A 1 -3.26 -14.86 -6.94
CA ALA A 1 -3.03 -14.38 -5.55
C ALA A 1 -3.53 -12.94 -5.35
N VAL A 2 -3.06 -11.97 -6.15
CA VAL A 2 -3.37 -10.52 -6.04
C VAL A 2 -4.84 -10.21 -5.78
N LYS A 3 -5.78 -10.84 -6.53
CA LYS A 3 -7.22 -10.58 -6.42
C LYS A 3 -7.77 -10.82 -5.01
N TRP A 4 -7.27 -11.84 -4.31
CA TRP A 4 -7.73 -12.17 -2.96
C TRP A 4 -7.11 -11.23 -1.92
N TYR A 5 -5.83 -10.91 -2.06
CA TYR A 5 -5.20 -9.89 -1.22
C TYR A 5 -5.88 -8.54 -1.39
N ARG A 6 -6.24 -8.14 -2.62
CA ARG A 6 -7.00 -6.91 -2.87
C ARG A 6 -8.33 -6.89 -2.13
N LYS A 7 -9.11 -7.97 -2.21
CA LYS A 7 -10.39 -8.07 -1.50
C LYS A 7 -10.24 -7.96 0.02
N ALA A 8 -9.19 -8.55 0.60
CA ALA A 8 -8.94 -8.49 2.03
C ALA A 8 -8.39 -7.11 2.44
N ALA A 9 -7.49 -6.54 1.66
CA ALA A 9 -6.91 -5.22 1.88
C ALA A 9 -7.96 -4.10 1.82
N GLU A 10 -8.92 -4.22 0.90
CA GLU A 10 -10.10 -3.34 0.79
C GLU A 10 -11.09 -3.49 1.96
N GLN A 11 -10.90 -4.47 2.84
CA GLN A 11 -11.65 -4.63 4.10
C GLN A 11 -10.82 -4.18 5.32
N GLY A 12 -9.72 -3.46 5.10
CA GLY A 12 -8.86 -3.00 6.20
C GLY A 12 -7.92 -4.07 6.75
N ASN A 13 -7.79 -5.23 6.10
CA ASN A 13 -6.83 -6.24 6.55
C ASN A 13 -5.40 -5.77 6.28
N ALA A 14 -4.71 -5.32 7.33
CA ALA A 14 -3.37 -4.74 7.22
C ALA A 14 -2.32 -5.72 6.69
N THR A 15 -2.40 -7.01 7.02
CA THR A 15 -1.50 -8.03 6.45
C THR A 15 -1.67 -8.14 4.94
N ALA A 16 -2.92 -8.14 4.46
CA ALA A 16 -3.21 -8.16 3.03
C ALA A 16 -2.78 -6.87 2.32
N GLN A 17 -2.89 -5.72 2.99
CA GLN A 17 -2.38 -4.44 2.49
C GLN A 17 -0.85 -4.48 2.35
N SER A 18 -0.13 -4.95 3.37
CA SER A 18 1.33 -5.12 3.29
C SER A 18 1.74 -6.09 2.18
N ASN A 19 1.04 -7.22 2.04
CA ASN A 19 1.33 -8.18 0.97
C ASN A 19 1.07 -7.58 -0.42
N LEU A 20 0.02 -6.77 -0.60
CA LEU A 20 -0.18 -6.04 -1.86
C LEU A 20 0.94 -5.05 -2.12
N GLY A 21 1.42 -4.36 -1.09
CA GLY A 21 2.58 -3.48 -1.19
C GLY A 21 3.80 -4.22 -1.75
N VAL A 22 4.12 -5.40 -1.17
CA VAL A 22 5.24 -6.25 -1.62
C VAL A 22 5.03 -6.70 -3.07
N MET A 23 3.81 -7.10 -3.44
CA MET A 23 3.51 -7.53 -4.80
C MET A 23 3.72 -6.42 -5.82
N TYR A 24 3.31 -5.19 -5.50
CA TYR A 24 3.56 -4.02 -6.34
C TYR A 24 5.03 -3.60 -6.35
N GLU A 25 5.76 -3.76 -5.25
CA GLU A 25 7.19 -3.47 -5.18
C GLU A 25 8.04 -4.44 -6.04
N ASN A 26 7.67 -5.72 -6.05
CA ASN A 26 8.41 -6.77 -6.75
C ASN A 26 7.86 -7.06 -8.16
N GLY A 27 6.66 -6.58 -8.48
CA GLY A 27 5.98 -6.95 -9.73
C GLY A 27 5.43 -8.38 -9.72
N GLU A 28 5.05 -8.90 -8.56
CA GLU A 28 4.54 -10.27 -8.42
C GLU A 28 3.06 -10.34 -8.79
N GLY A 29 2.76 -10.79 -10.01
CA GLY A 29 1.39 -10.92 -10.49
C GLY A 29 0.66 -9.59 -10.73
N VAL A 30 1.34 -8.46 -10.52
CA VAL A 30 0.97 -7.10 -10.94
C VAL A 30 2.20 -6.43 -11.55
N PRO A 31 2.05 -5.42 -12.42
CA PRO A 31 3.16 -4.59 -12.82
C PRO A 31 3.83 -3.94 -11.60
N LYS A 32 5.16 -3.90 -11.60
CA LYS A 32 5.91 -3.21 -10.56
C LYS A 32 5.55 -1.73 -10.54
N ASP A 33 5.16 -1.22 -9.38
CA ASP A 33 4.79 0.18 -9.16
C ASP A 33 5.07 0.59 -7.71
N ASP A 34 6.20 1.28 -7.50
CA ASP A 34 6.63 1.72 -6.19
C ASP A 34 5.68 2.77 -5.56
N VAL A 35 4.90 3.51 -6.38
CA VAL A 35 3.92 4.50 -5.87
C VAL A 35 2.71 3.77 -5.30
N VAL A 36 2.21 2.76 -6.01
CA VAL A 36 1.09 1.94 -5.53
C VAL A 36 1.52 1.10 -4.32
N ALA A 37 2.75 0.57 -4.32
CA ALA A 37 3.31 -0.13 -3.17
C ALA A 37 3.38 0.78 -1.93
N TYR A 38 3.91 1.99 -2.07
CA TYR A 38 3.93 2.99 -0.99
C TYR A 38 2.51 3.30 -0.47
N ALA A 39 1.52 3.40 -1.36
CA ALA A 39 0.14 3.65 -0.97
C ALA A 39 -0.44 2.52 -0.11
N TRP A 40 -0.21 1.26 -0.50
CA TRP A 40 -0.65 0.09 0.27
C TRP A 40 0.08 -0.06 1.61
N TYR A 41 1.39 0.19 1.66
CA TYR A 41 2.12 0.19 2.94
C TYR A 41 1.65 1.31 3.86
N SER A 42 1.33 2.49 3.32
CA SER A 42 0.77 3.60 4.09
C SER A 42 -0.61 3.26 4.66
N ALA A 43 -1.46 2.56 3.89
CA ALA A 43 -2.75 2.06 4.39
C ALA A 43 -2.58 1.00 5.50
N ALA A 44 -1.60 0.10 5.37
CA ALA A 44 -1.26 -0.90 6.38
C ALA A 44 -0.79 -0.26 7.69
N ALA A 45 0.06 0.77 7.59
CA ALA A 45 0.52 1.55 8.74
C ALA A 45 -0.65 2.27 9.45
N ALA A 46 -1.57 2.86 8.69
CA ALA A 46 -2.76 3.52 9.26
C ALA A 46 -3.72 2.53 9.96
N SER A 47 -3.70 1.27 9.54
CA SER A 47 -4.51 0.19 10.13
C SER A 47 -3.85 -0.45 11.37
N GLY A 48 -2.76 0.13 11.89
CA GLY A 48 -2.13 -0.24 13.17
C GLY A 48 -1.12 -1.39 13.10
N HIS A 49 -0.53 -1.66 11.94
CA HIS A 49 0.43 -2.75 11.74
C HIS A 49 1.85 -2.22 11.53
N ASP A 50 2.77 -2.58 12.44
CA ASP A 50 4.15 -2.06 12.46
C ASP A 50 4.93 -2.33 11.16
N ASN A 51 4.76 -3.52 10.56
CA ASN A 51 5.42 -3.89 9.30
C ASN A 51 5.08 -2.97 8.12
N GLY A 52 3.92 -2.28 8.17
CA GLY A 52 3.54 -1.31 7.14
C GLY A 52 4.43 -0.05 7.19
N CYS A 53 4.91 0.34 8.36
CA CYS A 53 5.79 1.50 8.53
C CYS A 53 7.19 1.24 7.97
N GLU A 54 7.78 0.08 8.25
CA GLU A 54 9.13 -0.28 7.79
C GLU A 54 9.22 -0.31 6.25
N ASN A 55 8.36 -1.09 5.61
CA ASN A 55 8.35 -1.19 4.14
C ASN A 55 8.04 0.15 3.45
N ARG A 56 7.17 0.97 4.05
CA ARG A 56 6.86 2.33 3.55
C ARG A 56 8.08 3.23 3.62
N ASP A 57 8.83 3.19 4.69
CA ASP A 57 9.98 4.08 4.91
C ASP A 57 11.17 3.68 4.02
N ASP A 58 11.32 2.40 3.69
CA ASP A 58 12.30 1.91 2.73
C ASP A 58 11.96 2.33 1.30
N ILE A 59 10.72 2.12 0.83
CA ILE A 59 10.32 2.49 -0.53
C ILE A 59 10.33 4.00 -0.74
N LYS A 60 10.07 4.79 0.31
CA LYS A 60 10.11 6.26 0.28
C LYS A 60 11.48 6.79 -0.17
N ARG A 61 12.57 6.08 0.10
CA ARG A 61 13.93 6.46 -0.32
C ARG A 61 14.14 6.36 -1.83
N ARG A 62 13.31 5.60 -2.54
CA ARG A 62 13.38 5.38 -3.99
C ARG A 62 12.45 6.30 -4.79
N LEU A 63 11.54 7.01 -4.12
CA LEU A 63 10.53 7.85 -4.76
C LEU A 63 10.94 9.32 -4.83
N THR A 64 10.57 9.99 -5.92
CA THR A 64 10.63 11.46 -6.03
C THR A 64 9.52 12.11 -5.20
N LEU A 65 9.64 13.41 -4.91
CA LEU A 65 8.60 14.18 -4.20
C LEU A 65 7.23 14.06 -4.88
N SER A 66 7.18 14.23 -6.20
CA SER A 66 5.92 14.11 -6.95
C SER A 66 5.31 12.70 -6.86
N GLN A 67 6.14 11.66 -6.84
CA GLN A 67 5.67 10.29 -6.67
C GLN A 67 5.18 10.03 -5.24
N LEU A 68 5.84 10.59 -4.22
CA LEU A 68 5.40 10.51 -2.84
C LEU A 68 4.05 11.19 -2.64
N GLU A 69 3.86 12.39 -3.19
CA GLU A 69 2.58 13.09 -3.12
C GLU A 69 1.45 12.25 -3.75
N LYS A 70 1.69 11.67 -4.93
CA LYS A 70 0.73 10.75 -5.57
C LYS A 70 0.42 9.54 -4.70
N GLY A 71 1.45 8.93 -4.11
CA GLY A 71 1.30 7.79 -3.21
C GLY A 71 0.52 8.14 -1.95
N GLN A 72 0.73 9.32 -1.38
CA GLN A 72 0.00 9.82 -0.21
C GLN A 72 -1.48 10.08 -0.52
N VAL A 73 -1.77 10.71 -1.67
CA VAL A 73 -3.16 10.91 -2.12
C VAL A 73 -3.84 9.57 -2.33
N MET A 74 -3.18 8.62 -2.99
CA MET A 74 -3.71 7.28 -3.19
C MET A 74 -3.94 6.53 -1.87
N ALA A 75 -3.02 6.63 -0.91
CA ALA A 75 -3.17 6.03 0.42
C ALA A 75 -4.41 6.59 1.14
N ARG A 76 -4.62 7.90 1.06
CA ARG A 76 -5.80 8.57 1.61
C ARG A 76 -7.08 8.07 0.95
N GLU A 77 -7.12 7.97 -0.37
CA GLU A 77 -8.29 7.45 -1.09
C GLU A 77 -8.59 5.99 -0.75
N ILE A 78 -7.56 5.17 -0.53
CA ILE A 78 -7.71 3.78 -0.07
C ILE A 78 -8.33 3.77 1.31
N PHE A 79 -7.81 4.57 2.25
CA PHE A 79 -8.31 4.67 3.61
C PHE A 79 -9.77 5.14 3.65
N GLU A 80 -10.11 6.22 2.95
CA GLU A 80 -11.48 6.72 2.88
C GLU A 80 -12.46 5.69 2.30
N ARG A 81 -12.01 4.85 1.36
CA ARG A 81 -12.83 3.78 0.77
C ARG A 81 -13.05 2.61 1.73
N ILE A 82 -12.09 2.34 2.61
CA ILE A 82 -12.19 1.32 3.65
C ILE A 82 -13.14 1.79 4.76
N GLU A 83 -13.04 3.06 5.20
CA GLU A 83 -13.91 3.60 6.26
C GLU A 83 -15.37 3.81 5.83
N LYS A 84 -15.62 4.11 4.55
CA LYS A 84 -16.98 4.35 4.03
C LYS A 84 -17.76 3.06 3.70
N ARG A 85 -17.27 1.88 4.08
CA ARG A 85 -17.90 0.57 3.86
C ARG A 85 -18.45 -0.03 5.14
#